data_AF-A0A662RAP3-F1
#
_entry.id   AF-A0A662RAP3-F1
#
_cell.length_a   1.000
_cell.length_b   1.000
_cell.length_c   1.000
_cell.angle_alpha   90.00
_cell.angle_beta   90.00
_cell.angle_gamma   90.00
#
_symmetry.space_group_name_H-M   'P 1'
#
loop_
_entity.id
_entity.type
_entity.pdbx_description
1 polymer ?
#
loop_
_entity_poly.entity_id
_entity_poly.type
_entity_poly.pdbx_seq_one_letter_code
_entity_poly.pdbx_strand_id
1 'polypeptide(L)'
;MKQNKEGDDMNITKTTLVVLLIIVTLTSLAAAIPADELRAGRQHNTTNISPASSTHTTTAAGLPDDLSPGFTFSENFYDVYGQPNLVASIVGDEKFDRGDEVTLTIDLTNRGVVLGYESDRMPDDDEEIDLARMELGYELQQVNAIGITAMLAAPEDSPIEVKSGPQQAGSIKGDTGARKTVRFNIEIDENAPAGTYPLVLATSYMYQKNAQVSGNVSESRADVNLWYDTLDQTQALHITVKKLADFEVTNVSSDLRAGEDDRTLSITYTNTGEEIATEAVARISVTDPFSSTDDQAYLGTLAPGESVTGTFVLDTDSDA
;
A
#
# COMPACT_ATOMS: atom_id res chain seq x y z
N MET A 1 -1.98 51.45 25.87
CA MET A 1 -0.63 51.12 25.37
C MET A 1 -0.07 49.92 26.12
N LYS A 2 -0.12 48.74 25.53
CA LYS A 2 0.98 47.76 25.40
C LYS A 2 0.38 46.47 24.83
N GLN A 3 0.92 46.07 23.69
CA GLN A 3 0.57 44.88 22.92
C GLN A 3 1.25 43.64 23.53
N ASN A 4 0.58 42.50 23.45
CA ASN A 4 1.20 41.18 23.52
C ASN A 4 1.33 40.61 22.09
N LYS A 5 2.51 40.05 21.80
CA LYS A 5 2.83 39.23 20.63
C LYS A 5 2.86 37.76 21.06
N GLU A 6 2.15 36.93 20.34
CA GLU A 6 2.31 35.48 20.15
C GLU A 6 2.25 35.33 18.61
N GLY A 7 3.10 34.62 17.90
CA GLY A 7 3.90 33.43 18.21
C GLY A 7 3.66 32.52 17.00
N ASP A 8 4.49 32.65 15.97
CA ASP A 8 4.36 31.91 14.70
C ASP A 8 5.44 30.83 14.69
N ASP A 9 5.04 29.58 14.95
CA ASP A 9 5.88 28.39 14.88
C ASP A 9 6.09 28.03 13.41
N MET A 10 7.23 28.47 12.86
CA MET A 10 7.65 28.15 11.50
C MET A 10 8.46 26.84 11.53
N ASN A 11 7.84 25.78 11.02
CA ASN A 11 8.45 24.48 10.82
C ASN A 11 9.35 24.56 9.56
N ILE A 12 10.65 24.87 9.73
CA ILE A 12 11.60 25.01 8.62
C ILE A 12 12.34 23.70 8.42
N THR A 13 11.93 22.93 7.41
CA THR A 13 12.62 21.72 6.97
C THR A 13 13.87 22.12 6.17
N LYS A 14 15.01 22.25 6.83
CA LYS A 14 16.31 22.46 6.15
C LYS A 14 16.64 21.26 5.28
N THR A 15 16.62 21.44 3.96
CA THR A 15 17.09 20.43 2.99
C THR A 15 18.50 20.81 2.54
N THR A 16 19.49 19.98 2.89
CA THR A 16 20.89 20.17 2.52
C THR A 16 21.18 19.35 1.26
N LEU A 17 21.50 20.00 0.13
CA LEU A 17 22.01 19.31 -1.05
C LEU A 17 23.50 18.99 -0.87
N VAL A 18 23.87 17.72 -1.05
CA VAL A 18 25.28 17.30 -1.16
C VAL A 18 25.51 16.86 -2.61
N VAL A 19 26.18 17.69 -3.41
CA VAL A 19 26.59 17.31 -4.76
C VAL A 19 28.00 16.70 -4.68
N LEU A 20 28.10 15.41 -4.96
CA LEU A 20 29.37 14.70 -5.13
C LEU A 20 29.82 14.87 -6.59
N LEU A 21 30.71 15.82 -6.88
CA LEU A 21 31.19 16.01 -8.24
C LEU A 21 32.29 14.98 -8.55
N ILE A 22 31.95 13.93 -9.31
CA ILE A 22 32.93 13.09 -10.00
C ILE A 22 33.36 13.83 -11.27
N ILE A 23 34.58 14.37 -11.27
CA ILE A 23 35.16 15.02 -12.45
C ILE A 23 35.51 13.95 -13.48
N VAL A 24 34.72 13.84 -14.56
CA VAL A 24 35.09 13.10 -15.77
C VAL A 24 35.66 14.07 -16.80
N THR A 25 36.81 13.72 -17.37
CA THR A 25 37.62 14.57 -18.25
C THR A 25 37.22 14.50 -19.74
N LEU A 26 37.26 15.69 -20.36
CA LEU A 26 37.56 16.06 -21.77
C LEU A 26 36.65 15.67 -22.96
N THR A 27 36.15 16.72 -23.64
CA THR A 27 36.36 17.16 -25.06
C THR A 27 35.09 17.58 -25.82
N SER A 28 35.22 18.70 -26.54
CA SER A 28 34.18 19.43 -27.26
C SER A 28 33.90 18.87 -28.66
N LEU A 29 32.65 18.99 -29.15
CA LEU A 29 32.29 19.73 -30.37
C LEU A 29 30.77 19.79 -30.58
N ALA A 30 30.29 20.95 -31.02
CA ALA A 30 28.89 21.28 -31.31
C ALA A 30 28.43 20.79 -32.69
N ALA A 31 27.12 20.50 -32.85
CA ALA A 31 26.29 20.86 -34.02
C ALA A 31 24.80 20.55 -33.79
N ALA A 32 23.93 21.38 -34.38
CA ALA A 32 22.48 21.43 -34.19
C ALA A 32 21.66 20.58 -35.19
N ILE A 33 20.51 20.05 -34.71
CA ILE A 33 19.09 20.01 -35.24
C ILE A 33 18.90 19.82 -36.78
N PRO A 34 18.06 18.86 -37.28
CA PRO A 34 16.59 18.90 -37.11
C PRO A 34 15.79 17.58 -37.05
N ALA A 35 14.51 17.76 -36.70
CA ALA A 35 13.42 16.79 -36.79
C ALA A 35 13.02 16.50 -38.25
N ASP A 36 12.63 15.25 -38.53
CA ASP A 36 11.47 14.97 -39.37
C ASP A 36 10.93 13.54 -39.15
N GLU A 37 9.70 13.39 -39.59
CA GLU A 37 8.62 12.50 -39.21
C GLU A 37 8.57 11.15 -39.97
N LEU A 38 7.70 10.25 -39.48
CA LEU A 38 6.97 9.20 -40.22
C LEU A 38 7.75 7.97 -40.75
N ARG A 39 7.47 6.76 -40.19
CA ARG A 39 6.34 5.88 -40.61
C ARG A 39 6.45 4.43 -40.10
N ALA A 40 5.31 3.97 -39.55
CA ALA A 40 4.64 2.68 -39.76
C ALA A 40 5.33 1.35 -39.39
N GLY A 41 4.65 0.60 -38.50
CA GLY A 41 4.96 -0.80 -38.20
C GLY A 41 3.84 -1.54 -37.45
N ARG A 42 2.63 -1.53 -38.03
CA ARG A 42 1.46 -2.37 -37.70
C ARG A 42 1.85 -3.85 -37.45
N GLN A 43 1.46 -4.43 -36.31
CA GLN A 43 1.05 -5.83 -36.23
C GLN A 43 0.05 -6.02 -35.07
N HIS A 44 -0.99 -6.78 -35.39
CA HIS A 44 -2.06 -7.19 -34.50
C HIS A 44 -1.56 -8.27 -33.53
N ASN A 45 -1.98 -8.26 -32.27
CA ASN A 45 -2.43 -9.51 -31.66
C ASN A 45 -3.50 -9.26 -30.61
N THR A 46 -4.71 -9.64 -30.97
CA THR A 46 -5.87 -9.77 -30.08
C THR A 46 -5.74 -11.10 -29.32
N THR A 47 -5.71 -11.05 -28.00
CA THR A 47 -6.13 -12.19 -27.19
C THR A 47 -7.02 -11.68 -26.08
N ASN A 48 -8.32 -11.78 -26.33
CA ASN A 48 -9.38 -11.73 -25.33
C ASN A 48 -9.09 -12.82 -24.29
N ILE A 49 -8.91 -12.44 -23.04
CA ILE A 49 -9.10 -13.34 -21.90
C ILE A 49 -10.36 -12.83 -21.20
N SER A 50 -11.47 -13.53 -21.45
CA SER A 50 -12.70 -13.35 -20.68
C SER A 50 -12.48 -13.81 -19.24
N PRO A 51 -13.19 -13.21 -18.25
CA PRO A 51 -13.16 -13.68 -16.88
C PRO A 51 -13.78 -15.09 -16.81
N ALA A 52 -13.17 -15.98 -16.03
CA ALA A 52 -13.80 -17.23 -15.66
C ALA A 52 -15.08 -16.93 -14.87
N SER A 53 -16.24 -17.15 -15.50
CA SER A 53 -17.51 -17.25 -14.81
C SER A 53 -17.50 -18.50 -13.94
N SER A 54 -17.55 -18.34 -12.62
CA SER A 54 -18.04 -19.39 -11.72
C SER A 54 -19.54 -19.54 -11.97
N THR A 55 -19.90 -20.52 -12.80
CA THR A 55 -21.30 -20.92 -12.98
C THR A 55 -21.73 -21.76 -11.79
N HIS A 56 -22.29 -21.12 -10.76
CA HIS A 56 -23.18 -21.83 -9.83
C HIS A 56 -24.58 -21.84 -10.45
N THR A 57 -25.02 -23.02 -10.89
CA THR A 57 -26.39 -23.25 -11.35
C THR A 57 -27.33 -23.23 -10.15
N THR A 58 -27.99 -22.09 -9.91
CA THR A 58 -29.12 -22.03 -8.97
C THR A 58 -30.32 -22.75 -9.59
N THR A 59 -30.63 -23.96 -9.13
CA THR A 59 -31.92 -24.59 -9.40
C THR A 59 -33.03 -23.82 -8.66
N ALA A 60 -34.26 -23.86 -9.18
CA ALA A 60 -35.42 -23.10 -8.70
C ALA A 60 -35.90 -23.37 -7.25
N ALA A 61 -35.06 -24.00 -6.42
CA ALA A 61 -35.28 -24.26 -5.00
C ALA A 61 -34.09 -23.82 -4.10
N GLY A 62 -33.08 -23.11 -4.63
CA GLY A 62 -31.99 -22.56 -3.81
C GLY A 62 -31.00 -23.58 -3.22
N LEU A 63 -31.11 -24.87 -3.57
CA LEU A 63 -30.24 -25.93 -3.05
C LEU A 63 -28.84 -25.88 -3.70
N PRO A 64 -27.74 -25.86 -2.90
CA PRO A 64 -26.37 -25.99 -3.41
C PRO A 64 -26.08 -27.40 -3.96
N ASP A 65 -25.16 -27.49 -4.93
CA ASP A 65 -24.83 -28.70 -5.71
C ASP A 65 -24.07 -29.81 -4.93
N ASP A 66 -23.64 -29.58 -3.67
CA ASP A 66 -22.96 -30.60 -2.87
C ASP A 66 -23.31 -30.44 -1.38
N LEU A 67 -24.10 -31.37 -0.84
CA LEU A 67 -24.40 -31.42 0.59
C LEU A 67 -23.27 -32.12 1.32
N SER A 68 -22.86 -31.56 2.47
CA SER A 68 -21.93 -32.26 3.34
C SER A 68 -22.50 -33.65 3.72
N PRO A 69 -21.71 -34.75 3.66
CA PRO A 69 -22.20 -36.08 3.98
C PRO A 69 -22.84 -36.12 5.37
N GLY A 70 -24.13 -36.50 5.44
CA GLY A 70 -24.91 -36.56 6.69
C GLY A 70 -25.93 -35.43 6.86
N PHE A 71 -25.95 -34.42 5.99
CA PHE A 71 -26.92 -33.33 6.08
C PHE A 71 -28.29 -33.73 5.51
N THR A 72 -29.35 -33.58 6.33
CA THR A 72 -30.74 -33.83 5.93
C THR A 72 -31.61 -32.63 6.28
N PHE A 73 -32.07 -31.86 5.29
CA PHE A 73 -32.91 -30.66 5.52
C PHE A 73 -34.20 -30.94 6.31
N SER A 74 -34.63 -32.20 6.44
CA SER A 74 -35.80 -32.60 7.24
C SER A 74 -35.59 -32.50 8.75
N GLU A 75 -34.34 -32.45 9.22
CA GLU A 75 -34.01 -32.40 10.65
C GLU A 75 -33.39 -31.05 11.06
N ASN A 76 -33.32 -30.06 10.15
CA ASN A 76 -32.89 -28.70 10.44
C ASN A 76 -34.00 -27.94 11.19
N PHE A 77 -33.69 -27.38 12.35
CA PHE A 77 -34.64 -26.59 13.15
C PHE A 77 -34.56 -25.11 12.83
N TYR A 78 -33.37 -24.58 12.58
CA TYR A 78 -33.16 -23.15 12.37
C TYR A 78 -32.34 -22.86 11.13
N ASP A 79 -32.60 -21.68 10.57
CA ASP A 79 -31.73 -21.03 9.61
C ASP A 79 -31.32 -19.65 10.16
N VAL A 80 -30.02 -19.44 10.37
CA VAL A 80 -29.45 -18.16 10.82
C VAL A 80 -29.03 -17.27 9.63
N TYR A 81 -29.36 -15.99 9.75
CA TYR A 81 -28.99 -14.97 8.79
C TYR A 81 -27.85 -14.10 9.29
N GLY A 82 -26.79 -14.01 8.50
CA GLY A 82 -25.59 -13.24 8.79
C GLY A 82 -24.39 -13.86 8.10
N GLN A 83 -23.30 -13.12 8.00
CA GLN A 83 -22.04 -13.64 7.49
C GLN A 83 -20.89 -12.86 8.12
N PRO A 84 -19.67 -13.45 8.17
CA PRO A 84 -18.50 -12.70 8.58
C PRO A 84 -18.23 -11.59 7.57
N ASN A 85 -17.73 -10.46 8.06
CA ASN A 85 -17.37 -9.33 7.23
C ASN A 85 -16.10 -8.68 7.77
N LEU A 86 -14.95 -9.02 7.20
CA LEU A 86 -13.67 -8.49 7.62
C LEU A 86 -13.49 -7.07 7.09
N VAL A 87 -13.08 -6.17 7.99
CA VAL A 87 -12.64 -4.81 7.66
C VAL A 87 -11.18 -4.67 8.03
N ALA A 88 -10.39 -4.16 7.09
CA ALA A 88 -8.96 -3.94 7.24
C ALA A 88 -8.63 -2.47 7.48
N SER A 89 -7.62 -2.20 8.30
CA SER A 89 -7.09 -0.85 8.54
C SER A 89 -5.58 -0.88 8.72
N ILE A 90 -4.87 0.06 8.09
CA ILE A 90 -3.44 0.26 8.32
C ILE A 90 -3.24 0.81 9.74
N VAL A 91 -2.21 0.30 10.42
CA VAL A 91 -1.80 0.75 11.75
C VAL A 91 -0.50 1.53 11.63
N GLY A 92 -0.51 2.79 12.05
CA GLY A 92 0.67 3.65 12.05
C GLY A 92 0.65 4.67 10.92
N ASP A 93 1.84 5.06 10.45
CA ASP A 93 1.98 6.00 9.33
C ASP A 93 1.66 5.31 8.00
N GLU A 94 1.03 6.06 7.11
CA GLU A 94 0.66 5.66 5.76
C GLU A 94 1.42 6.47 4.71
N LYS A 95 2.31 7.38 5.15
CA LYS A 95 3.12 8.25 4.29
C LYS A 95 4.58 7.83 4.35
N PHE A 96 5.14 7.53 3.19
CA PHE A 96 6.47 6.98 3.05
C PHE A 96 7.31 7.79 2.07
N ASP A 97 8.61 7.64 2.19
CA ASP A 97 9.60 8.23 1.31
C ASP A 97 9.99 7.24 0.20
N ARG A 98 10.68 7.72 -0.83
CA ARG A 98 11.16 6.87 -1.92
C ARG A 98 12.34 6.04 -1.43
N GLY A 99 12.45 4.79 -1.88
CA GLY A 99 13.47 3.85 -1.41
C GLY A 99 13.17 3.25 -0.02
N ASP A 100 12.03 3.57 0.59
CA ASP A 100 11.66 3.01 1.89
C ASP A 100 11.40 1.49 1.79
N GLU A 101 12.05 0.72 2.65
CA GLU A 101 11.68 -0.66 2.98
C GLU A 101 11.01 -0.70 4.36
N VAL A 102 9.70 -1.01 4.39
CA VAL A 102 8.90 -0.92 5.63
C VAL A 102 8.00 -2.14 5.83
N THR A 103 7.73 -2.47 7.09
CA THR A 103 6.72 -3.47 7.46
C THR A 103 5.37 -2.80 7.68
N LEU A 104 4.51 -2.86 6.67
CA LEU A 104 3.12 -2.41 6.77
C LEU A 104 2.35 -3.33 7.74
N THR A 105 1.74 -2.73 8.75
CA THR A 105 0.95 -3.43 9.77
C THR A 105 -0.53 -3.18 9.51
N ILE A 106 -1.32 -4.25 9.38
CA ILE A 106 -2.75 -4.17 9.05
C ILE A 106 -3.56 -4.91 10.11
N ASP A 107 -4.50 -4.20 10.74
CA ASP A 107 -5.50 -4.79 11.62
C ASP A 107 -6.71 -5.26 10.81
N LEU A 108 -7.13 -6.50 11.06
CA LEU A 108 -8.34 -7.13 10.56
C LEU A 108 -9.35 -7.19 11.70
N THR A 109 -10.55 -6.67 11.48
CA THR A 109 -11.66 -6.72 12.43
C THR A 109 -12.87 -7.36 11.76
N ASN A 110 -13.49 -8.36 12.41
CA ASN A 110 -14.73 -8.94 11.90
C ASN A 110 -15.94 -8.11 12.37
N ARG A 111 -16.63 -7.48 11.42
CA ARG A 111 -17.86 -6.71 11.62
C ARG A 111 -19.12 -7.49 11.22
N GLY A 112 -18.99 -8.80 11.00
CA GLY A 112 -20.13 -9.69 10.82
C GLY A 112 -21.02 -9.66 12.05
N VAL A 113 -22.33 -9.60 11.81
CA VAL A 113 -23.37 -9.59 12.86
C VAL A 113 -24.50 -10.53 12.44
N VAL A 114 -25.14 -11.15 13.43
CA VAL A 114 -26.36 -11.93 13.20
C VAL A 114 -27.49 -10.95 12.93
N LEU A 115 -28.13 -11.11 11.78
CA LEU A 115 -29.24 -10.27 11.32
C LEU A 115 -30.60 -10.79 11.79
N GLY A 116 -30.69 -12.10 12.04
CA GLY A 116 -31.88 -12.78 12.51
C GLY A 116 -31.73 -14.28 12.35
N TYR A 117 -32.79 -15.00 12.69
CA TYR A 117 -32.92 -16.42 12.43
C TYR A 117 -34.39 -16.75 12.23
N GLU A 118 -34.67 -17.82 11.51
CA GLU A 118 -36.00 -18.37 11.34
C GLU A 118 -36.05 -19.82 11.79
N SER A 119 -37.24 -20.27 12.18
CA SER A 119 -37.48 -21.67 12.53
C SER A 119 -38.03 -22.36 11.30
N ASP A 120 -37.26 -23.29 10.76
CA ASP A 120 -37.66 -24.16 9.65
C ASP A 120 -38.62 -25.25 10.13
N ARG A 121 -38.32 -25.81 11.30
CA ARG A 121 -39.11 -26.86 11.95
C ARG A 121 -39.28 -26.54 13.42
N MET A 122 -40.51 -26.76 13.91
CA MET A 122 -40.79 -26.70 15.34
C MET A 122 -40.46 -28.06 15.98
N PRO A 123 -39.79 -28.08 17.14
CA PRO A 123 -39.57 -29.32 17.89
C PRO A 123 -40.90 -29.87 18.44
N ASP A 124 -41.04 -31.19 18.40
CA ASP A 124 -42.28 -31.89 18.77
C ASP A 124 -42.31 -32.34 20.25
N ASP A 125 -41.15 -32.50 20.90
CA ASP A 125 -41.01 -32.94 22.29
C ASP A 125 -39.83 -32.29 23.04
N ASP A 126 -39.70 -32.60 24.34
CA ASP A 126 -38.66 -32.03 25.21
C ASP A 126 -37.23 -32.33 24.73
N GLU A 127 -37.00 -33.48 24.08
CA GLU A 127 -35.69 -33.88 23.57
C GLU A 127 -35.33 -33.09 22.31
N GLU A 128 -36.28 -32.93 21.39
CA GLU A 128 -36.11 -32.08 20.22
C GLU A 128 -35.96 -30.60 20.58
N ILE A 129 -36.61 -30.11 21.65
CA ILE A 129 -36.38 -28.74 22.16
C ILE A 129 -34.91 -28.53 22.54
N ASP A 130 -34.29 -29.53 23.17
CA ASP A 130 -32.88 -29.46 23.56
C ASP A 130 -31.94 -29.58 22.34
N LEU A 131 -32.28 -30.43 21.35
CA LEU A 131 -31.55 -30.49 20.06
C LEU A 131 -31.63 -29.16 19.32
N ALA A 132 -32.82 -28.60 19.16
CA ALA A 132 -33.06 -27.32 18.50
C ALA A 132 -32.29 -26.19 19.19
N ARG A 133 -32.26 -26.15 20.54
CA ARG A 133 -31.47 -25.16 21.28
C ARG A 133 -29.97 -25.31 21.03
N MET A 134 -29.48 -26.55 20.96
CA MET A 134 -28.08 -26.83 20.67
C MET A 134 -27.72 -26.38 19.24
N GLU A 135 -28.57 -26.72 18.27
CA GLU A 135 -28.42 -26.33 16.87
C GLU A 135 -28.34 -24.81 16.70
N LEU A 136 -29.30 -24.07 17.26
CA LEU A 136 -29.28 -22.61 17.25
C LEU A 136 -27.98 -22.04 17.83
N GLY A 137 -27.43 -22.67 18.88
CA GLY A 137 -26.15 -22.27 19.47
C GLY A 137 -24.94 -22.47 18.54
N TYR A 138 -24.98 -23.48 17.67
CA TYR A 138 -23.99 -23.65 16.61
C TYR A 138 -24.24 -22.67 15.47
N GLU A 139 -25.48 -22.55 15.00
CA GLU A 139 -25.86 -21.68 13.88
C GLU A 139 -25.51 -20.21 14.11
N LEU A 140 -25.70 -19.70 15.34
CA LEU A 140 -25.35 -18.32 15.69
C LEU A 140 -23.85 -18.01 15.52
N GLN A 141 -23.00 -19.02 15.35
CA GLN A 141 -21.57 -18.86 15.09
C GLN A 141 -21.24 -18.59 13.61
N GLN A 142 -22.23 -18.58 12.73
CA GLN A 142 -22.07 -18.34 11.28
C GLN A 142 -21.34 -17.03 10.94
N VAL A 143 -21.41 -16.05 11.82
CA VAL A 143 -20.72 -14.75 11.65
C VAL A 143 -19.22 -14.79 11.97
N ASN A 144 -18.69 -15.92 12.42
CA ASN A 144 -17.28 -16.08 12.73
C ASN A 144 -16.46 -16.36 11.46
N ALA A 145 -15.39 -15.61 11.25
CA ALA A 145 -14.39 -15.89 10.22
C ALA A 145 -13.36 -16.86 10.78
N ILE A 146 -13.14 -17.99 10.10
CA ILE A 146 -12.30 -19.10 10.54
C ILE A 146 -11.14 -19.28 9.58
N GLY A 147 -9.91 -19.39 10.11
CA GLY A 147 -8.73 -19.71 9.29
C GLY A 147 -8.41 -18.64 8.24
N ILE A 148 -8.48 -17.37 8.62
CA ILE A 148 -8.25 -16.23 7.73
C ILE A 148 -6.81 -16.26 7.19
N THR A 149 -6.71 -16.32 5.87
CA THR A 149 -5.49 -16.09 5.11
C THR A 149 -5.61 -14.74 4.40
N ALA A 150 -4.60 -13.89 4.53
CA ALA A 150 -4.54 -12.56 3.93
C ALA A 150 -3.36 -12.47 2.95
N MET A 151 -3.58 -11.88 1.79
CA MET A 151 -2.56 -11.63 0.78
C MET A 151 -2.66 -10.16 0.36
N LEU A 152 -1.53 -9.46 0.40
CA LEU A 152 -1.43 -8.08 -0.04
C LEU A 152 -0.72 -8.06 -1.39
N ALA A 153 -1.26 -7.31 -2.35
CA ALA A 153 -0.67 -7.13 -3.66
C ALA A 153 -0.74 -5.67 -4.07
N ALA A 154 0.28 -5.20 -4.80
CA ALA A 154 0.21 -3.94 -5.51
C ALA A 154 -0.31 -4.20 -6.95
N PRO A 155 -1.07 -3.27 -7.56
CA PRO A 155 -1.46 -3.37 -8.96
C PRO A 155 -0.25 -3.48 -9.90
N GLU A 156 -0.48 -3.98 -11.11
CA GLU A 156 0.52 -3.90 -12.19
C GLU A 156 0.94 -2.44 -12.41
N ASP A 157 2.25 -2.22 -12.65
CA ASP A 157 2.90 -0.90 -12.79
C ASP A 157 2.94 -0.02 -11.52
N SER A 158 2.53 -0.54 -10.36
CA SER A 158 2.74 0.16 -9.09
C SER A 158 4.24 0.29 -8.79
N PRO A 159 4.72 1.47 -8.34
CA PRO A 159 6.11 1.66 -7.88
C PRO A 159 6.35 1.09 -6.47
N ILE A 160 5.42 0.26 -5.98
CA ILE A 160 5.48 -0.38 -4.66
C ILE A 160 5.49 -1.87 -4.88
N GLU A 161 6.47 -2.55 -4.31
CA GLU A 161 6.59 -4.00 -4.35
C GLU A 161 6.21 -4.59 -2.98
N VAL A 162 5.34 -5.59 -2.97
CA VAL A 162 5.04 -6.37 -1.76
C VAL A 162 5.96 -7.59 -1.74
N LYS A 163 6.90 -7.62 -0.78
CA LYS A 163 7.89 -8.70 -0.65
C LYS A 163 7.37 -9.91 0.12
N SER A 164 6.27 -9.74 0.84
CA SER A 164 5.71 -10.78 1.70
C SER A 164 4.67 -11.64 0.97
N GLY A 165 4.69 -12.94 1.24
CA GLY A 165 3.63 -13.86 0.81
C GLY A 165 2.40 -13.83 1.73
N PRO A 166 1.48 -14.81 1.57
CA PRO A 166 0.27 -14.91 2.37
C PRO A 166 0.54 -14.97 3.88
N GLN A 167 -0.27 -14.25 4.66
CA GLN A 167 -0.22 -14.17 6.11
C GLN A 167 -1.43 -14.86 6.74
N GLN A 168 -1.21 -15.59 7.83
CA GLN A 168 -2.27 -16.25 8.58
C GLN A 168 -2.72 -15.36 9.74
N ALA A 169 -4.01 -15.07 9.84
CA ALA A 169 -4.59 -14.28 10.93
C ALA A 169 -5.38 -15.14 11.95
N GLY A 170 -5.56 -16.42 11.65
CA GLY A 170 -6.38 -17.34 12.47
C GLY A 170 -7.87 -17.00 12.37
N SER A 171 -8.61 -17.13 13.46
CA SER A 171 -10.07 -16.90 13.47
C SER A 171 -10.43 -15.64 14.24
N ILE A 172 -11.47 -14.93 13.77
CA ILE A 172 -12.02 -13.74 14.41
C ILE A 172 -13.53 -13.95 14.56
N LYS A 173 -14.00 -13.98 15.80
CA LYS A 173 -15.43 -14.05 16.07
C LYS A 173 -16.14 -12.80 15.56
N GLY A 174 -17.34 -12.97 15.00
CA GLY A 174 -18.24 -11.84 14.73
C GLY A 174 -18.61 -11.14 16.03
N ASP A 175 -19.30 -10.00 15.94
CA ASP A 175 -19.96 -9.24 17.04
C ASP A 175 -19.14 -8.79 18.28
N THR A 176 -17.92 -9.29 18.47
CA THR A 176 -17.10 -9.03 19.66
C THR A 176 -16.16 -7.84 19.52
N GLY A 177 -15.99 -7.32 18.30
CA GLY A 177 -14.99 -6.29 17.99
C GLY A 177 -13.54 -6.79 18.11
N ALA A 178 -13.33 -8.11 18.18
CA ALA A 178 -12.00 -8.69 18.19
C ALA A 178 -11.24 -8.38 16.90
N ARG A 179 -9.92 -8.19 17.04
CA ARG A 179 -9.02 -7.91 15.92
C ARG A 179 -7.83 -8.85 15.88
N LYS A 180 -7.31 -9.06 14.69
CA LYS A 180 -6.04 -9.75 14.43
C LYS A 180 -5.17 -8.88 13.54
N THR A 181 -3.87 -9.02 13.66
CA THR A 181 -2.92 -8.20 12.93
C THR A 181 -2.12 -9.08 11.98
N VAL A 182 -1.97 -8.62 10.74
CA VAL A 182 -1.08 -9.19 9.73
C VAL A 182 -0.03 -8.16 9.34
N ARG A 183 1.12 -8.62 8.85
CA ARG A 183 2.28 -7.76 8.54
C ARG A 183 2.82 -8.10 7.17
N PHE A 184 3.08 -7.09 6.35
CA PHE A 184 3.65 -7.24 5.02
C PHE A 184 4.82 -6.29 4.85
N ASN A 185 5.97 -6.83 4.47
CA ASN A 185 7.09 -6.02 4.04
C ASN A 185 6.82 -5.49 2.62
N ILE A 186 6.96 -4.18 2.47
CA ILE A 186 6.85 -3.48 1.20
C ILE A 186 8.14 -2.68 0.94
N GLU A 187 8.44 -2.48 -0.34
CA GLU A 187 9.52 -1.63 -0.82
C GLU A 187 8.93 -0.59 -1.77
N ILE A 188 9.37 0.65 -1.65
CA ILE A 188 8.97 1.76 -2.53
C ILE A 188 10.13 2.09 -3.44
N ASP A 189 9.89 2.11 -4.76
CA ASP A 189 10.91 2.43 -5.75
C ASP A 189 11.57 3.78 -5.45
N GLU A 190 12.89 3.87 -5.63
CA GLU A 190 13.67 5.10 -5.42
C GLU A 190 13.21 6.26 -6.33
N ASN A 191 12.60 5.94 -7.47
CA ASN A 191 12.06 6.86 -8.45
C ASN A 191 10.52 6.91 -8.43
N ALA A 192 9.88 6.35 -7.40
CA ALA A 192 8.43 6.35 -7.28
C ALA A 192 7.87 7.79 -7.39
N PRO A 193 6.92 8.07 -8.29
CA PRO A 193 6.28 9.38 -8.32
C PRO A 193 5.55 9.67 -7.01
N ALA A 194 5.50 10.92 -6.56
CA ALA A 194 4.68 11.26 -5.42
C ALA A 194 3.19 11.02 -5.73
N GLY A 195 2.46 10.47 -4.76
CA GLY A 195 1.06 10.14 -4.97
C GLY A 195 0.51 9.15 -3.97
N THR A 196 -0.79 8.87 -4.09
CA THR A 196 -1.48 7.86 -3.29
C THR A 196 -1.68 6.61 -4.13
N TYR A 197 -1.20 5.48 -3.62
CA TYR A 197 -1.18 4.21 -4.31
C TYR A 197 -2.05 3.19 -3.59
N PRO A 198 -2.95 2.49 -4.32
CA PRO A 198 -3.75 1.43 -3.73
C PRO A 198 -2.93 0.14 -3.61
N LEU A 199 -3.07 -0.53 -2.48
CA LEU A 199 -2.68 -1.92 -2.25
C LEU A 199 -3.95 -2.75 -2.06
N VAL A 200 -4.02 -3.87 -2.75
CA VAL A 200 -5.16 -4.77 -2.74
C VAL A 200 -4.92 -5.86 -1.70
N LEU A 201 -5.73 -5.85 -0.64
CA LEU A 201 -5.74 -6.90 0.37
C LEU A 201 -6.85 -7.90 0.03
N ALA A 202 -6.47 -9.10 -0.39
CA ALA A 202 -7.37 -10.22 -0.56
C ALA A 202 -7.35 -11.10 0.70
N THR A 203 -8.51 -11.43 1.23
CA THR A 203 -8.67 -12.35 2.36
C THR A 203 -9.55 -13.51 1.99
N SER A 204 -9.12 -14.72 2.34
CA SER A 204 -9.92 -15.94 2.20
C SER A 204 -10.10 -16.59 3.56
N TYR A 205 -11.32 -16.96 3.89
CA TYR A 205 -11.64 -17.60 5.16
C TYR A 205 -12.84 -18.52 5.04
N MET A 206 -12.92 -19.48 5.95
CA MET A 206 -14.09 -20.33 6.10
C MET A 206 -15.09 -19.71 7.07
N TYR A 207 -16.35 -20.05 6.91
CA TYR A 207 -17.39 -19.80 7.89
C TYR A 207 -18.32 -21.00 7.98
N GLN A 208 -18.91 -21.21 9.15
CA GLN A 208 -19.89 -22.27 9.33
C GLN A 208 -21.21 -21.77 8.73
N LYS A 209 -21.60 -22.32 7.59
CA LYS A 209 -22.80 -21.90 6.85
C LYS A 209 -24.08 -22.38 7.52
N ASN A 210 -24.05 -23.56 8.12
CA ASN A 210 -25.18 -24.16 8.81
C ASN A 210 -24.67 -25.24 9.79
N ALA A 211 -25.43 -25.56 10.82
CA ALA A 211 -25.23 -26.73 11.66
C ALA A 211 -26.52 -27.53 11.82
N GLN A 212 -26.39 -28.85 11.84
CA GLN A 212 -27.48 -29.77 12.13
C GLN A 212 -27.14 -30.59 13.37
N VAL A 213 -28.10 -30.73 14.28
CA VAL A 213 -27.93 -31.53 15.50
C VAL A 213 -29.01 -32.60 15.58
N SER A 214 -28.59 -33.83 15.80
CA SER A 214 -29.47 -35.00 15.90
C SER A 214 -29.05 -35.91 17.06
N GLY A 215 -29.76 -37.01 17.28
CA GLY A 215 -29.44 -38.00 18.32
C GLY A 215 -30.10 -37.70 19.67
N ASN A 216 -29.45 -38.08 20.77
CA ASN A 216 -30.04 -37.99 22.11
C ASN A 216 -29.21 -37.10 23.05
N VAL A 217 -29.75 -35.92 23.38
CA VAL A 217 -29.06 -34.94 24.24
C VAL A 217 -29.01 -35.42 25.70
N SER A 218 -30.06 -36.08 26.17
CA SER A 218 -30.18 -36.55 27.57
C SER A 218 -29.09 -37.55 27.97
N GLU A 219 -28.62 -38.36 27.02
CA GLU A 219 -27.52 -39.32 27.21
C GLU A 219 -26.16 -38.77 26.76
N SER A 220 -26.06 -37.48 26.42
CA SER A 220 -24.85 -36.87 25.82
C SER A 220 -24.40 -37.57 24.53
N ARG A 221 -25.35 -38.04 23.73
CA ARG A 221 -25.15 -38.70 22.43
C ARG A 221 -25.76 -37.86 21.29
N ALA A 222 -25.53 -36.56 21.34
CA ALA A 222 -25.90 -35.68 20.25
C ALA A 222 -24.84 -35.76 19.14
N ASP A 223 -25.28 -35.97 17.91
CA ASP A 223 -24.45 -35.94 16.71
C ASP A 223 -24.56 -34.55 16.06
N VAL A 224 -23.43 -33.91 15.83
CA VAL A 224 -23.35 -32.55 15.28
C VAL A 224 -22.68 -32.58 13.91
N ASN A 225 -23.44 -32.21 12.88
CA ASN A 225 -22.96 -32.06 11.52
C ASN A 225 -22.77 -30.56 11.22
N LEU A 226 -21.55 -30.16 10.88
CA LEU A 226 -21.23 -28.77 10.54
C LEU A 226 -20.97 -28.65 9.05
N TRP A 227 -21.63 -27.67 8.42
CA TRP A 227 -21.35 -27.32 7.04
C TRP A 227 -20.53 -26.04 6.98
N TYR A 228 -19.34 -26.13 6.39
CA TYR A 228 -18.50 -24.99 6.10
C TYR A 228 -18.53 -24.59 4.64
N ASP A 229 -18.39 -23.29 4.40
CA ASP A 229 -18.20 -22.70 3.09
C ASP A 229 -17.05 -21.69 3.17
N THR A 230 -16.52 -21.31 2.01
CA THR A 230 -15.40 -20.35 1.90
C THR A 230 -15.92 -19.01 1.41
N LEU A 231 -15.40 -17.93 1.97
CA LEU A 231 -15.73 -16.57 1.58
C LEU A 231 -14.44 -15.80 1.30
N ASP A 232 -14.38 -15.20 0.10
CA ASP A 232 -13.28 -14.34 -0.33
C ASP A 232 -13.73 -12.86 -0.30
N GLN A 233 -12.91 -12.00 0.30
CA GLN A 233 -13.12 -10.55 0.31
C GLN A 233 -11.88 -9.82 -0.18
N THR A 234 -12.10 -8.70 -0.86
CA THR A 234 -11.04 -7.82 -1.33
C THR A 234 -11.26 -6.40 -0.83
N GLN A 235 -10.21 -5.76 -0.31
CA GLN A 235 -10.23 -4.39 0.20
C GLN A 235 -9.06 -3.60 -0.36
N ALA A 236 -9.29 -2.35 -0.75
CA ALA A 236 -8.23 -1.44 -1.17
C ALA A 236 -7.73 -0.63 0.04
N LEU A 237 -6.46 -0.77 0.36
CA LEU A 237 -5.74 0.05 1.33
C LEU A 237 -4.90 1.07 0.57
N HIS A 238 -4.76 2.29 1.09
CA HIS A 238 -4.03 3.34 0.39
C HIS A 238 -2.82 3.75 1.19
N ILE A 239 -1.66 3.83 0.53
CA ILE A 239 -0.45 4.45 1.09
C ILE A 239 -0.05 5.64 0.22
N THR A 240 0.74 6.56 0.77
CA THR A 240 1.14 7.79 0.08
C THR A 240 2.66 7.88 0.01
N VAL A 241 3.19 8.04 -1.20
CA VAL A 241 4.58 8.47 -1.40
C VAL A 241 4.60 9.99 -1.30
N LYS A 242 5.42 10.51 -0.38
CA LYS A 242 5.53 11.95 -0.12
C LYS A 242 6.11 12.68 -1.33
N LYS A 243 5.68 13.92 -1.53
CA LYS A 243 6.37 14.85 -2.42
C LYS A 243 7.74 15.17 -1.85
N LEU A 244 8.75 15.28 -2.72
CA LEU A 244 10.05 15.82 -2.33
C LEU A 244 10.44 16.97 -3.25
N ALA A 245 11.30 17.84 -2.74
CA ALA A 245 12.10 18.70 -3.60
C ALA A 245 13.33 17.90 -4.01
N ASP A 246 13.53 17.75 -5.32
CA ASP A 246 14.65 17.02 -5.89
C ASP A 246 15.37 17.92 -6.88
N PHE A 247 16.66 17.69 -7.13
CA PHE A 247 17.46 18.65 -7.88
C PHE A 247 18.43 18.00 -8.86
N GLU A 248 18.46 18.56 -10.06
CA GLU A 248 19.40 18.20 -11.11
C GLU A 248 20.28 19.40 -11.48
N VAL A 249 21.56 19.13 -11.77
CA VAL A 249 22.47 20.12 -12.37
C VAL A 249 22.24 20.13 -13.88
N THR A 250 21.65 21.20 -14.39
CA THR A 250 21.29 21.31 -15.81
C THR A 250 22.31 22.07 -16.64
N ASN A 251 23.16 22.87 -16.01
CA ASN A 251 24.23 23.59 -16.69
C ASN A 251 25.41 23.87 -15.76
N VAL A 252 26.62 23.84 -16.31
CA VAL A 252 27.86 24.22 -15.62
C VAL A 252 28.68 25.08 -16.56
N SER A 253 29.10 26.26 -16.09
CA SER A 253 29.97 27.16 -16.84
C SER A 253 31.06 27.73 -15.93
N SER A 254 32.27 27.87 -16.46
CA SER A 254 33.43 28.32 -15.68
C SER A 254 34.43 29.09 -16.52
N ASP A 255 35.18 29.99 -15.89
CA ASP A 255 36.33 30.70 -16.47
C ASP A 255 37.69 30.35 -15.79
N LEU A 256 37.73 29.24 -15.03
CA LEU A 256 38.93 28.75 -14.34
C LEU A 256 40.12 28.55 -15.29
N ARG A 257 41.32 28.96 -14.84
CA ARG A 257 42.61 28.63 -15.48
C ARG A 257 43.64 28.32 -14.42
N ALA A 258 44.63 27.50 -14.78
CA ALA A 258 45.72 27.12 -13.89
C ALA A 258 46.49 28.34 -13.37
N GLY A 259 46.77 28.35 -12.07
CA GLY A 259 47.47 29.43 -11.37
C GLY A 259 46.67 30.74 -11.27
N GLU A 260 45.36 30.72 -11.54
CA GLU A 260 44.48 31.86 -11.34
C GLU A 260 43.60 31.65 -10.11
N ASP A 261 43.60 32.67 -9.26
CA ASP A 261 42.78 32.76 -8.06
C ASP A 261 41.46 33.52 -8.37
N ASP A 262 40.48 33.40 -7.49
CA ASP A 262 39.21 34.12 -7.50
C ASP A 262 38.39 33.93 -8.79
N ARG A 263 38.47 32.74 -9.41
CA ARG A 263 37.75 32.40 -10.64
C ARG A 263 36.37 31.85 -10.35
N THR A 264 35.46 32.03 -11.29
CA THR A 264 34.04 31.78 -11.07
C THR A 264 33.62 30.43 -11.67
N LEU A 265 32.90 29.66 -10.86
CA LEU A 265 32.15 28.49 -11.28
C LEU A 265 30.65 28.77 -11.10
N SER A 266 29.90 28.76 -12.19
CA SER A 266 28.45 28.91 -12.18
C SER A 266 27.79 27.57 -12.47
N ILE A 267 26.89 27.15 -11.57
CA ILE A 267 26.15 25.89 -11.68
C ILE A 267 24.66 26.22 -11.64
N THR A 268 23.92 25.82 -12.66
CA THR A 268 22.46 25.93 -12.71
C THR A 268 21.83 24.67 -12.14
N TYR A 269 21.05 24.84 -11.07
CA TYR A 269 20.27 23.81 -10.41
C TYR A 269 18.82 23.94 -10.81
N THR A 270 18.16 22.84 -11.14
CA THR A 270 16.73 22.79 -11.44
C THR A 270 16.04 21.92 -10.42
N ASN A 271 14.97 22.41 -9.79
CA ASN A 271 14.15 21.56 -8.94
C ASN A 271 13.31 20.63 -9.82
N THR A 272 13.67 19.35 -9.88
CA THR A 272 12.97 18.31 -10.65
C THR A 272 11.90 17.60 -9.83
N GLY A 273 11.85 17.84 -8.51
CA GLY A 273 10.85 17.26 -7.61
C GLY A 273 9.48 17.94 -7.68
N GLU A 274 8.52 17.41 -6.92
CA GLU A 274 7.13 17.91 -6.91
C GLU A 274 6.84 18.89 -5.77
N GLU A 275 7.78 19.08 -4.84
CA GLU A 275 7.68 20.01 -3.72
C GLU A 275 8.49 21.29 -3.96
N ILE A 276 8.00 22.42 -3.46
CA ILE A 276 8.77 23.68 -3.47
C ILE A 276 9.92 23.55 -2.48
N ALA A 277 11.15 23.81 -2.93
CA ALA A 277 12.27 23.96 -2.03
C ALA A 277 12.31 25.39 -1.48
N THR A 278 12.34 25.53 -0.16
CA THR A 278 12.51 26.82 0.51
C THR A 278 13.89 26.91 1.15
N GLU A 279 14.52 28.09 1.07
CA GLU A 279 15.85 28.34 1.65
C GLU A 279 16.93 27.35 1.16
N ALA A 280 16.86 26.97 -0.12
CA ALA A 280 17.81 26.07 -0.74
C ALA A 280 19.24 26.65 -0.73
N VAL A 281 20.20 25.83 -0.35
CA VAL A 281 21.64 26.14 -0.36
C VAL A 281 22.36 25.03 -1.11
N ALA A 282 23.12 25.40 -2.14
CA ALA A 282 24.03 24.48 -2.79
C ALA A 282 25.41 24.54 -2.12
N ARG A 283 26.08 23.40 -2.04
CA ARG A 283 27.45 23.29 -1.53
C ARG A 283 28.30 22.49 -2.50
N ILE A 284 29.51 22.95 -2.77
CA ILE A 284 30.51 22.20 -3.54
C ILE A 284 31.54 21.58 -2.60
N SER A 285 32.11 20.45 -3.03
CA SER A 285 33.29 19.86 -2.39
C SER A 285 34.41 19.88 -3.41
N VAL A 286 35.48 20.61 -3.11
CA VAL A 286 36.65 20.75 -3.99
C VAL A 286 37.86 20.02 -3.42
N THR A 287 38.73 19.56 -4.31
CA THR A 287 39.99 18.89 -4.01
C THR A 287 41.06 19.44 -4.96
N ASP A 288 42.34 19.22 -4.61
CA ASP A 288 43.49 19.60 -5.45
C ASP A 288 43.26 19.21 -6.93
N PRO A 289 43.59 20.10 -7.88
CA PRO A 289 44.27 21.38 -7.70
C PRO A 289 43.34 22.57 -7.43
N PHE A 290 42.09 22.33 -7.03
CA PHE A 290 41.11 23.39 -6.75
C PHE A 290 40.93 23.61 -5.25
N SER A 291 40.85 24.87 -4.85
CA SER A 291 40.44 25.25 -3.51
C SER A 291 39.36 26.33 -3.54
N SER A 292 38.61 26.47 -2.46
CA SER A 292 37.53 27.45 -2.34
C SER A 292 37.50 28.03 -0.94
N THR A 293 37.35 29.34 -0.84
CA THR A 293 37.11 30.03 0.43
C THR A 293 35.63 30.13 0.79
N ASP A 294 34.74 30.05 -0.21
CA ASP A 294 33.28 30.02 -0.05
C ASP A 294 32.68 28.90 -0.90
N ASP A 295 32.43 27.77 -0.25
CA ASP A 295 31.94 26.55 -0.88
C ASP A 295 30.40 26.48 -0.95
N GLN A 296 29.68 27.55 -0.60
CA GLN A 296 28.22 27.60 -0.53
C GLN A 296 27.61 28.68 -1.43
N ALA A 297 26.41 28.40 -1.95
CA ALA A 297 25.61 29.37 -2.67
C ALA A 297 24.15 29.29 -2.22
N TYR A 298 23.59 30.42 -1.75
CA TYR A 298 22.17 30.52 -1.43
C TYR A 298 21.34 30.62 -2.71
N LEU A 299 20.46 29.66 -2.93
CA LEU A 299 19.60 29.56 -4.11
C LEU A 299 18.18 30.12 -3.87
N GLY A 300 17.79 30.30 -2.60
CA GLY A 300 16.49 30.87 -2.26
C GLY A 300 15.35 29.86 -2.32
N THR A 301 14.24 30.24 -2.97
CA THR A 301 13.07 29.36 -3.12
C THR A 301 13.00 28.89 -4.57
N LEU A 302 12.85 27.59 -4.79
CA LEU A 302 12.72 27.00 -6.11
C LEU A 302 11.43 26.18 -6.19
N ALA A 303 10.48 26.65 -7.01
CA ALA A 303 9.31 25.85 -7.34
C ALA A 303 9.68 24.66 -8.24
N PRO A 304 8.83 23.62 -8.32
CA PRO A 304 8.99 22.55 -9.31
C PRO A 304 9.21 23.07 -10.73
N GLY A 305 10.28 22.63 -11.38
CA GLY A 305 10.73 23.04 -12.72
C GLY A 305 11.48 24.37 -12.78
N GLU A 306 11.64 25.08 -11.66
CA GLU A 306 12.41 26.33 -11.62
C GLU A 306 13.91 26.06 -11.58
N SER A 307 14.69 26.91 -12.27
CA SER A 307 16.14 26.84 -12.30
C SER A 307 16.77 28.09 -11.70
N VAL A 308 17.77 27.92 -10.83
CA VAL A 308 18.57 29.01 -10.26
C VAL A 308 20.05 28.70 -10.41
N THR A 309 20.85 29.72 -10.70
CA THR A 309 22.30 29.58 -10.84
C THR A 309 23.01 29.97 -9.55
N GLY A 310 23.66 29.00 -8.92
CA GLY A 310 24.62 29.22 -7.84
C GLY A 310 25.98 29.59 -8.41
N THR A 311 26.68 30.50 -7.73
CA THR A 311 28.01 30.96 -8.15
C THR A 311 28.99 30.67 -7.02
N PHE A 312 30.11 30.06 -7.37
CA PHE A 312 31.18 29.67 -6.46
C PHE A 312 32.49 30.29 -6.92
N VAL A 313 33.33 30.67 -5.95
CA VAL A 313 34.66 31.25 -6.21
C VAL A 313 35.72 30.19 -5.90
N LEU A 314 36.59 29.94 -6.85
CA LEU A 314 37.61 28.90 -6.82
C LEU A 314 38.99 29.45 -7.18
N ASP A 315 39.98 28.93 -6.47
CA ASP A 315 41.40 29.12 -6.76
C ASP A 315 41.92 27.83 -7.41
N THR A 316 42.81 27.99 -8.40
CA THR A 316 43.41 26.86 -9.10
C THR A 316 44.93 26.91 -8.93
N ASP A 317 45.52 25.85 -8.40
CA ASP A 317 46.97 25.77 -8.25
C ASP A 317 47.69 25.88 -9.60
N SER A 318 48.90 26.40 -9.57
CA SER A 318 49.71 26.63 -10.78
C SER A 318 50.22 25.36 -11.45
N ASP A 319 50.14 24.21 -10.77
CA ASP A 319 50.54 22.89 -11.24
C ASP A 319 49.36 22.00 -11.71
N ALA A 320 48.17 22.59 -11.80
CA ALA A 320 46.94 22.00 -12.36
C ALA A 320 47.05 21.60 -13.85
#